data_AF-A0A9E3IQL1-F1
#
_entry.id   AF-A0A9E3IQL1-F1
#
_cell.length_a   1.000
_cell.length_b   1.000
_cell.length_c   1.000
_cell.angle_alpha   90.00
_cell.angle_beta   90.00
_cell.angle_gamma   90.00
#
_symmetry.space_group_name_H-M   'P 1'
#
loop_
_entity.id
_entity.type
_entity.pdbx_description
1 polymer ?
#
loop_
_entity_poly.entity_id
_entity_poly.type
_entity_poly.pdbx_seq_one_letter_code
_entity_poly.pdbx_strand_id
1 'polypeptide(L)' 'MTLGWRELAKLTPWGDTFEGFTPEGREVCFERSYLWEADTGGDIRVEVTVYEPRSYEDGVRITRVIPRHGESE' A
#
# COMPACT_ATOMS: atom_id res chain seq x y z
N MET A 1 8.09 14.25 0.27
CA MET A 1 9.07 13.14 0.18
C MET A 1 8.27 11.87 -0.05
N THR A 2 8.46 11.21 -1.19
CA THR A 2 7.82 9.92 -1.51
C THR A 2 8.89 8.83 -1.39
N LEU A 3 8.57 7.69 -0.78
CA LEU A 3 9.53 6.58 -0.64
C LEU A 3 9.80 5.93 -2.00
N GLY A 4 11.08 5.74 -2.35
CA GLY A 4 11.49 5.01 -3.54
C GLY A 4 11.54 3.50 -3.32
N TRP A 5 11.88 2.74 -4.38
CA TRP A 5 11.97 1.28 -4.31
C TRP A 5 12.95 0.81 -3.22
N ARG A 6 14.11 1.47 -3.06
CA ARG A 6 15.14 1.08 -2.09
C ARG A 6 14.64 1.16 -0.65
N GLU A 7 13.84 2.17 -0.32
CA GLU A 7 13.24 2.30 1.00
C GLU A 7 12.10 1.31 1.19
N LEU A 8 11.21 1.16 0.20
CA LEU A 8 10.08 0.22 0.28
C LEU A 8 10.52 -1.25 0.33
N ALA A 9 11.64 -1.61 -0.32
CA ALA A 9 12.21 -2.96 -0.29
C ALA A 9 12.56 -3.41 1.13
N LYS A 10 12.90 -2.48 2.03
CA LYS A 10 13.19 -2.78 3.45
C LYS A 10 11.93 -3.08 4.26
N LEU A 11 10.79 -2.58 3.81
CA LEU A 11 9.48 -2.78 4.44
C LEU A 11 8.74 -3.99 3.85
N THR A 12 9.03 -4.35 2.60
CA THR A 12 8.41 -5.48 1.89
C THR A 12 8.88 -6.81 2.49
N PRO A 13 8.00 -7.78 2.82
CA PRO A 13 6.59 -7.90 2.44
C PRO A 13 5.59 -7.54 3.55
N TRP A 14 5.93 -6.58 4.42
CA TRP A 14 5.09 -6.18 5.54
C TRP A 14 4.10 -5.07 5.14
N GLY A 15 3.17 -4.78 6.03
CA GLY A 15 2.19 -3.72 5.87
C GLY A 15 1.96 -2.96 7.17
N ASP A 16 1.07 -1.98 7.12
CA ASP A 16 0.58 -1.24 8.27
C ASP A 16 -0.91 -0.93 8.15
N THR A 17 -1.52 -0.61 9.30
CA THR A 17 -2.91 -0.17 9.39
C THR A 17 -2.95 1.10 10.21
N PHE A 18 -3.74 2.08 9.77
CA PHE A 18 -4.01 3.30 10.52
C PHE A 18 -5.48 3.70 10.40
N GLU A 19 -6.00 4.33 11.44
CA GLU A 19 -7.35 4.89 11.46
C GLU A 19 -7.34 6.32 10.90
N GLY A 20 -8.45 6.73 10.30
CA GLY A 20 -8.63 8.09 9.83
C GLY A 20 -10.05 8.37 9.37
N PHE A 21 -10.21 9.43 8.59
CA PHE A 21 -11.51 9.88 8.12
C PHE A 21 -11.53 10.05 6.61
N THR A 22 -12.65 9.69 5.99
CA THR A 22 -12.96 10.06 4.61
C THR A 22 -13.14 11.58 4.48
N PRO A 23 -13.12 12.15 3.26
CA PRO A 23 -13.41 13.58 3.06
C PRO A 23 -14.78 14.02 3.59
N GLU A 24 -15.74 13.10 3.68
CA GLU A 24 -17.09 13.33 4.22
C GLU A 24 -17.15 13.15 5.76
N GLY A 25 -16.03 12.84 6.42
CA GLY A 25 -15.95 12.72 7.87
C GLY A 25 -16.30 11.34 8.46
N ARG A 26 -16.48 10.30 7.62
CA ARG A 26 -16.67 8.91 8.12
C ARG A 26 -15.37 8.30 8.60
N GLU A 27 -15.41 7.60 9.74
CA GLU A 27 -14.30 6.80 10.27
C GLU A 27 -13.98 5.62 9.35
N VAL A 28 -12.71 5.45 9.02
CA VAL A 28 -12.21 4.36 8.18
C VAL A 28 -10.86 3.87 8.67
N CYS A 29 -10.55 2.63 8.32
CA CYS A 29 -9.22 2.06 8.41
C CYS A 29 -8.56 2.11 7.03
N PHE A 30 -7.29 2.48 7.02
CA PHE A 30 -6.40 2.39 5.87
C PHE A 30 -5.42 1.26 6.15
N GLU A 31 -5.52 0.19 5.37
CA GLU A 31 -4.56 -0.90 5.38
C GLU A 31 -3.68 -0.77 4.15
N ARG A 32 -2.36 -0.74 4.36
CA ARG A 32 -1.38 -0.67 3.29
C ARG A 32 -0.45 -1.86 3.36
N SER A 33 -0.31 -2.55 2.24
CA SER A 33 0.53 -3.74 2.10
C SER A 33 1.60 -3.51 1.04
N TYR A 34 2.84 -3.86 1.36
CA TYR A 34 3.95 -3.90 0.41
C TYR A 34 4.26 -5.35 0.12
N LEU A 35 4.20 -5.78 -1.14
CA LEU A 35 4.39 -7.16 -1.55
C LEU A 35 5.40 -7.21 -2.70
N TRP A 36 6.15 -8.31 -2.81
CA TRP A 36 6.95 -8.56 -3.99
C TRP A 36 6.04 -8.90 -5.17
N GLU A 37 6.22 -8.22 -6.30
CA GLU A 37 5.58 -8.57 -7.56
C GLU A 37 6.34 -9.75 -8.18
N ALA A 38 5.65 -10.90 -8.27
CA ALA A 38 6.19 -12.19 -8.68
C ALA A 38 7.26 -12.77 -7.75
N ASP A 39 8.50 -12.27 -7.81
CA ASP A 39 9.67 -12.85 -7.15
C ASP A 39 10.21 -11.97 -6.02
N THR A 40 10.71 -12.58 -4.95
CA THR A 40 11.39 -11.86 -3.86
C THR A 40 12.55 -11.02 -4.41
N GLY A 41 12.53 -9.72 -4.11
CA GLY A 41 13.49 -8.77 -4.64
C GLY A 41 13.10 -8.17 -6.00
N GLY A 42 11.95 -8.50 -6.58
CA GLY A 42 11.45 -7.93 -7.83
C GLY A 42 10.88 -6.51 -7.67
N ASP A 43 9.88 -6.19 -8.50
CA ASP A 43 9.10 -4.98 -8.33
C ASP A 43 8.29 -5.06 -7.03
N ILE A 44 7.82 -3.92 -6.52
CA ILE A 44 7.03 -3.86 -5.29
C ILE A 44 5.60 -3.49 -5.63
N ARG A 45 4.66 -4.38 -5.34
CA ARG A 45 3.24 -4.09 -5.33
C ARG A 45 2.87 -3.40 -4.02
N VAL A 46 2.30 -2.21 -4.15
CA VAL A 46 1.69 -1.48 -3.04
C VAL A 46 0.19 -1.58 -3.18
N GLU A 47 -0.48 -2.15 -2.19
CA GLU A 47 -1.93 -2.18 -2.11
C GLU A 47 -2.37 -1.29 -0.96
N VAL A 48 -3.33 -0.40 -1.20
CA VAL A 48 -3.97 0.40 -0.17
C VAL A 48 -5.45 0.09 -0.19
N THR A 49 -5.95 -0.48 0.90
CA THR A 49 -7.37 -0.78 1.12
C THR A 49 -7.93 0.22 2.12
N VAL A 50 -9.01 0.90 1.75
CA VAL A 50 -9.74 1.80 2.64
C VAL A 50 -11.11 1.22 2.91
N TYR A 51 -11.44 1.00 4.17
CA TYR A 51 -12.67 0.32 4.58
C TYR A 51 -13.19 0.87 5.91
N GLU A 52 -14.49 0.74 6.15
CA GLU A 52 -15.06 1.02 7.47
C GLU A 52 -14.68 -0.11 8.44
N PRO A 53 -14.44 0.12 9.74
CA PRO A 53 -13.85 -0.85 10.67
C PRO A 53 -14.53 -2.23 10.76
N ARG A 54 -15.77 -2.36 10.28
CA ARG A 54 -16.57 -3.59 10.28
C ARG A 54 -17.03 -4.05 8.89
N SER A 55 -16.57 -3.40 7.81
CA SER A 55 -16.93 -3.70 6.41
C SER A 55 -15.68 -3.76 5.53
N TYR A 56 -14.73 -4.62 5.88
CA TYR A 56 -13.49 -4.80 5.09
C TYR A 56 -13.79 -5.22 3.64
N GLU A 57 -14.73 -6.14 3.45
CA GLU A 57 -15.09 -6.69 2.13
C GLU A 57 -15.70 -5.64 1.19
N ASP A 58 -16.35 -4.61 1.75
CA ASP A 58 -16.91 -3.49 0.99
C ASP A 58 -15.89 -2.35 0.77
N GLY A 59 -14.67 -2.52 1.25
CA GLY A 59 -13.58 -1.56 1.12
C GLY A 59 -13.16 -1.34 -0.33
N VAL A 60 -12.52 -0.20 -0.57
CA VAL A 60 -11.91 0.12 -1.87
C VAL A 60 -10.42 -0.19 -1.80
N ARG A 61 -9.94 -1.04 -2.71
CA ARG A 61 -8.51 -1.33 -2.89
C ARG A 61 -7.96 -0.64 -4.12
N ILE A 62 -6.85 0.07 -3.95
CA ILE A 62 -6.03 0.61 -5.03
C ILE A 62 -4.67 -0.06 -4.99
N THR A 63 -4.22 -0.53 -6.15
CA THR A 63 -2.93 -1.20 -6.32
C THR A 63 -2.03 -0.39 -7.24
N ARG A 64 -0.75 -0.30 -6.89
CA ARG A 64 0.29 0.29 -7.75
C ARG A 64 1.56 -0.54 -7.68
N VAL A 65 2.26 -0.66 -8.79
CA VAL A 65 3.57 -1.31 -8.85
C VAL A 65 4.67 -0.26 -8.90
N ILE A 66 5.70 -0.45 -8.07
CA ILE A 66 6.92 0.34 -8.02
C ILE A 66 8.04 -0.53 -8.60
N PRO A 67 8.55 -0.20 -9.81
CA PRO A 67 9.53 -1.05 -10.47
C PRO A 67 10.91 -0.95 -9.81
N ARG A 68 11.63 -2.08 -9.72
CA ARG A 68 13.01 -2.14 -9.18
C ARG A 68 13.99 -1.28 -9.97
N HIS A 69 13.78 -1.20 -11.28
CA HIS A 69 14.63 -0.44 -12.20
C HIS A 69 14.03 0.93 -12.56
N GLY A 70 13.03 1.39 -11.82
CA GLY A 70 12.31 2.64 -12.04
C GLY A 70 13.04 3.93 -11.66
N GLU A 71 14.34 3.92 -11.41
CA GLU A 71 15.14 5.15 -11.47
C GLU A 71 15.35 5.49 -12.96
N SER A 72 14.29 5.94 -13.64
CA SER A 72 14.43 6.73 -14.86
C SER A 72 13.79 8.09 -14.56
N GLU A 73 14.69 9.01 -14.19
CA GLU A 73 14.56 10.49 -14.10
C GLU A 73 13.60 11.08 -13.05
#